data_AF-A0A952VXE6-F1
#
_entry.id   AF-A0A952VXE6-F1
#
_cell.length_a   1.000
_cell.length_b   1.000
_cell.length_c   1.000
_cell.angle_alpha   90.00
_cell.angle_beta   90.00
_cell.angle_gamma   90.00
#
_symmetry.space_group_name_H-M   'P 1'
#
loop_
_entity.id
_entity.type
_entity.pdbx_description
1 polymer ?
#
loop_
_entity_poly.entity_id
_entity_poly.type
_entity_poly.pdbx_seq_one_letter_code
_entity_poly.pdbx_strand_id
1 'polypeptide(L)'
;MPSSTLANNIFALGKHHNYLVAGNVCNAFVLGELGAQDDFFLVGAEPPDNSSHPLLTGNVLDSKGRLLFRLVRNVLTINPGRCIKTLGTQGGYEIHDSDGMQIVKVTTRLEKLPGIPNEGYITTMSANFFNRSGMLVFKAHGGDGQEHIESSGKTAFGFDKVFGYVQGFTDEELDIAKTILASAGALNG
;
A
#
# COMPACT_ATOMS: atom_id res chain seq x y z
N MET A 1 -16.69 5.78 17.99
CA MET A 1 -16.23 7.09 17.52
C MET A 1 -16.47 7.15 16.01
N PRO A 2 -16.94 8.27 15.43
CA PRO A 2 -17.07 8.35 13.98
C PRO A 2 -15.69 8.17 13.34
N SER A 3 -15.62 7.40 12.26
CA SER A 3 -14.38 7.15 11.52
C SER A 3 -13.86 8.49 10.99
N SER A 4 -12.63 8.87 11.33
CA SER A 4 -11.95 10.08 10.82
C SER A 4 -11.41 9.90 9.39
N THR A 5 -11.90 8.87 8.70
CA THR A 5 -11.54 8.50 7.33
C THR A 5 -11.84 9.63 6.37
N LEU A 6 -10.82 10.13 5.68
CA LEU A 6 -10.92 11.35 4.89
C LEU A 6 -10.58 11.04 3.43
N ALA A 7 -11.61 10.83 2.60
CA ALA A 7 -11.47 10.64 1.17
C ALA A 7 -11.56 12.00 0.45
N ASN A 8 -10.46 12.39 -0.22
CA ASN A 8 -10.35 13.64 -0.97
C ASN A 8 -10.49 13.42 -2.48
N ASN A 9 -9.88 12.36 -3.00
CA ASN A 9 -9.87 12.03 -4.42
C ASN A 9 -10.31 10.59 -4.65
N ILE A 10 -10.86 10.32 -5.84
CA ILE A 10 -11.26 8.99 -6.28
C ILE A 10 -10.60 8.72 -7.63
N PHE A 11 -9.77 7.67 -7.71
CA PHE A 11 -9.08 7.24 -8.93
C PHE A 11 -9.37 5.77 -9.20
N ALA A 12 -10.12 5.47 -10.25
CA ALA A 12 -10.51 4.11 -10.65
C ALA A 12 -10.99 3.26 -9.47
N LEU A 13 -12.31 3.27 -9.21
CA LEU A 13 -12.89 2.44 -8.16
C LEU A 13 -12.76 0.96 -8.52
N GLY A 14 -12.37 0.17 -7.51
CA GLY A 14 -12.42 -1.27 -7.61
C GLY A 14 -13.88 -1.74 -7.55
N LYS A 15 -14.15 -2.93 -8.06
CA LYS A 15 -15.51 -3.48 -8.07
C LYS A 15 -16.05 -3.66 -6.66
N HIS A 16 -15.19 -4.16 -5.78
CA HIS A 16 -15.54 -4.51 -4.40
C HIS A 16 -14.49 -4.12 -3.37
N HIS A 17 -13.26 -3.81 -3.80
CA HIS A 17 -12.14 -3.54 -2.91
C HIS A 17 -11.40 -2.27 -3.35
N ASN A 18 -11.19 -1.35 -2.42
CA ASN A 18 -10.46 -0.13 -2.63
C ASN A 18 -9.42 0.06 -1.53
N TYR A 19 -8.34 0.73 -1.87
CA TYR A 19 -7.37 1.28 -0.93
C TYR A 19 -7.70 2.75 -0.69
N LEU A 20 -7.53 3.18 0.55
CA LEU A 20 -7.47 4.60 0.88
C LEU A 20 -6.05 4.92 1.33
N VAL A 21 -5.35 5.72 0.52
CA VAL A 21 -3.93 6.05 0.70
C VAL A 21 -3.76 7.56 0.55
N ALA A 22 -3.38 8.24 1.63
CA ALA A 22 -3.16 9.69 1.67
C ALA A 22 -4.37 10.49 1.12
N GLY A 23 -5.57 10.07 1.51
CA GLY A 23 -6.82 10.67 1.05
C GLY A 23 -7.27 10.29 -0.36
N ASN A 24 -6.56 9.40 -1.05
CA ASN A 24 -6.91 8.94 -2.39
C ASN A 24 -7.56 7.55 -2.30
N VAL A 25 -8.82 7.44 -2.72
CA VAL A 25 -9.49 6.15 -2.90
C VAL A 25 -9.15 5.60 -4.27
N CYS A 26 -8.64 4.37 -4.34
CA CYS A 26 -8.27 3.73 -5.60
C CYS A 26 -8.32 2.20 -5.53
N ASN A 27 -8.51 1.54 -6.67
CA ASN A 27 -8.42 0.08 -6.75
C ASN A 27 -6.97 -0.44 -6.68
N ALA A 28 -6.02 0.40 -7.07
CA ALA A 28 -4.60 0.08 -7.10
C ALA A 28 -3.75 1.33 -6.89
N PHE A 29 -2.55 1.14 -6.36
CA PHE A 29 -1.59 2.21 -6.17
C PHE A 29 -0.15 1.71 -6.26
N VAL A 30 0.76 2.64 -6.51
CA VAL A 30 2.21 2.44 -6.48
C VAL A 30 2.84 3.61 -5.76
N LEU A 31 3.74 3.33 -4.82
CA LEU A 31 4.56 4.32 -4.11
C LEU A 31 6.03 3.90 -4.20
N GLY A 32 6.94 4.86 -4.33
CA GLY A 32 8.39 4.64 -4.21
C GLY A 32 9.08 4.15 -5.48
N GLU A 33 10.29 3.61 -5.31
CA GLU A 33 11.24 3.28 -6.37
C GLU A 33 11.03 1.85 -6.88
N LEU A 34 10.18 1.68 -7.88
CA LEU A 34 9.95 0.38 -8.52
C LEU A 34 11.22 -0.14 -9.20
N GLY A 35 11.50 -1.43 -9.02
CA GLY A 35 12.67 -2.09 -9.61
C GLY A 35 13.97 -1.95 -8.79
N ALA A 36 14.02 -1.01 -7.84
CA ALA A 36 15.13 -0.91 -6.89
C ALA A 36 14.97 -1.97 -5.79
N GLN A 37 15.74 -3.05 -5.86
CA GLN A 37 15.63 -4.17 -4.92
C GLN A 37 15.97 -3.79 -3.47
N ASP A 38 16.77 -2.75 -3.28
CA ASP A 38 17.27 -2.26 -1.99
C ASP A 38 16.56 -0.99 -1.50
N ASP A 39 15.57 -0.48 -2.23
CA ASP A 39 14.84 0.74 -1.86
C ASP A 39 13.36 0.48 -1.56
N PHE A 40 12.69 1.47 -0.98
CA PHE A 40 11.27 1.42 -0.68
C PHE A 40 10.45 1.44 -1.94
N PHE A 41 9.53 0.49 -2.04
CA PHE A 41 8.38 0.59 -2.90
C PHE A 41 7.21 -0.15 -2.26
N LEU A 42 6.00 0.25 -2.61
CA LEU A 42 4.78 -0.41 -2.20
C LEU A 42 3.75 -0.38 -3.32
N VAL A 43 3.22 -1.54 -3.68
CA VAL A 43 2.18 -1.73 -4.67
C VAL A 43 0.97 -2.35 -3.99
N GLY A 44 -0.18 -1.70 -4.14
CA GLY A 44 -1.48 -2.28 -3.86
C GLY A 44 -2.16 -2.66 -5.16
N ALA A 45 -2.54 -3.93 -5.32
CA ALA A 45 -3.31 -4.41 -6.45
C ALA A 45 -4.75 -4.70 -6.04
N GLU A 46 -5.71 -4.53 -6.96
CA GLU A 46 -7.09 -4.96 -6.73
C GLU A 46 -7.11 -6.49 -6.54
N PRO A 47 -7.60 -7.00 -5.40
CA PRO A 47 -7.77 -8.44 -5.21
C PRO A 47 -8.79 -9.03 -6.19
N PRO A 48 -8.69 -10.34 -6.52
CA PRO A 48 -9.71 -11.01 -7.31
C PRO A 48 -11.09 -10.94 -6.63
N ASP A 49 -12.14 -10.96 -7.46
CA ASP A 49 -13.53 -10.73 -7.06
C ASP A 49 -13.91 -11.45 -5.73
N ASN A 50 -14.53 -10.71 -4.80
CA ASN A 50 -14.98 -11.13 -3.47
C ASN A 50 -13.91 -11.44 -2.40
N SER A 51 -12.62 -11.16 -2.66
CA SER A 51 -11.61 -11.21 -1.59
C SER A 51 -11.68 -9.96 -0.72
N SER A 52 -11.76 -10.14 0.61
CA SER A 52 -11.56 -9.07 1.60
C SER A 52 -10.09 -8.89 1.99
N HIS A 53 -9.19 -9.71 1.43
CA HIS A 53 -7.77 -9.64 1.68
C HIS A 53 -7.12 -8.69 0.66
N PRO A 54 -6.49 -7.59 1.09
CA PRO A 54 -5.75 -6.71 0.18
C PRO A 54 -4.59 -7.48 -0.44
N LEU A 55 -4.00 -6.97 -1.52
CA LEU A 55 -2.80 -7.51 -2.15
C LEU A 55 -1.70 -6.46 -2.14
N LEU A 56 -0.84 -6.54 -1.12
CA LEU A 56 0.31 -5.65 -0.97
C LEU A 56 1.62 -6.37 -1.30
N THR A 57 2.42 -5.74 -2.15
CA THR A 57 3.77 -6.17 -2.52
C THR A 57 4.71 -4.99 -2.37
N GLY A 58 5.86 -5.17 -1.72
CA GLY A 58 6.74 -4.05 -1.43
C GLY A 58 7.96 -4.39 -0.60
N ASN A 59 8.91 -3.48 -0.59
CA ASN A 59 10.03 -3.45 0.33
C ASN A 59 9.71 -2.48 1.47
N VAL A 60 9.89 -2.91 2.72
CA VAL A 60 9.73 -2.04 3.89
C VAL A 60 11.07 -1.92 4.61
N LEU A 61 11.51 -0.68 4.82
CA LEU A 61 12.80 -0.35 5.42
C LEU A 61 12.60 0.40 6.75
N ASP A 62 13.62 0.36 7.60
CA ASP A 62 13.67 1.16 8.82
C ASP A 62 14.15 2.60 8.56
N SER A 63 14.13 3.43 9.61
CA SER A 63 14.60 4.82 9.56
C SER A 63 16.10 4.98 9.31
N LYS A 64 16.86 3.88 9.24
CA LYS A 64 18.27 3.86 8.84
C LYS A 64 18.45 3.39 7.40
N GLY A 65 17.36 3.20 6.66
CA GLY A 65 17.38 2.72 5.29
C GLY A 65 17.74 1.23 5.16
N ARG A 66 17.58 0.44 6.22
CA ARG A 66 17.85 -0.99 6.18
C ARG A 66 16.56 -1.74 5.90
N LEU A 67 16.61 -2.70 4.97
CA LEU A 67 15.47 -3.58 4.69
C LEU A 67 15.06 -4.33 5.96
N LEU A 68 13.79 -4.18 6.36
CA LEU A 68 13.17 -4.99 7.41
C LEU A 68 12.61 -6.26 6.79
N PHE A 69 11.78 -6.12 5.75
CA PHE A 69 11.20 -7.23 5.03
C PHE A 69 10.73 -6.86 3.62
N ARG A 70 10.53 -7.90 2.81
CA ARG A 70 9.81 -7.85 1.53
C ARG A 70 8.48 -8.59 1.64
N LEU A 71 7.42 -7.93 1.22
CA LEU A 71 6.11 -8.53 1.00
C LEU A 71 5.94 -8.88 -0.48
N VAL A 72 5.43 -10.08 -0.75
CA VAL A 72 4.88 -10.45 -2.05
C VAL A 72 3.48 -11.01 -1.80
N ARG A 73 2.44 -10.31 -2.28
CA ARG A 73 1.03 -10.67 -2.03
C ARG A 73 0.75 -10.92 -0.54
N ASN A 74 1.21 -9.99 0.30
CA ASN A 74 1.18 -10.04 1.76
C ASN A 74 2.01 -11.15 2.42
N VAL A 75 2.80 -11.94 1.70
CA VAL A 75 3.68 -12.96 2.29
C VAL A 75 5.05 -12.36 2.54
N LEU A 76 5.58 -12.51 3.76
CA LEU A 76 6.97 -12.17 4.08
C LEU A 76 7.88 -13.17 3.33
N THR A 77 8.59 -12.69 2.30
CA THR A 77 9.46 -13.53 1.46
C THR A 77 10.94 -13.35 1.76
N ILE A 78 11.34 -12.13 2.12
CA ILE A 78 12.68 -11.77 2.62
C ILE A 78 12.45 -11.07 3.96
N ASN A 79 13.11 -11.50 5.02
CA ASN A 79 12.84 -11.02 6.39
C ASN A 79 14.10 -10.91 7.27
N PRO A 80 15.09 -10.12 6.87
CA PRO A 80 16.31 -9.90 7.67
C PRO A 80 16.01 -9.19 9.00
N GLY A 81 14.95 -8.38 9.07
CA GLY A 81 14.48 -7.72 10.29
C GLY A 81 13.82 -8.66 11.30
N ARG A 82 13.66 -9.95 10.97
CA ARG A 82 13.01 -10.97 11.81
C ARG A 82 11.61 -10.56 12.25
N CYS A 83 10.90 -9.85 11.39
CA CYS A 83 9.56 -9.38 11.64
C CYS A 83 8.57 -10.54 11.70
N ILE A 84 7.53 -10.39 12.51
CA ILE A 84 6.48 -11.38 12.70
C ILE A 84 5.18 -10.80 12.17
N LYS A 85 4.52 -11.55 11.27
CA LYS A 85 3.19 -11.20 10.77
C LYS A 85 2.11 -11.92 11.59
N THR A 86 1.17 -11.16 12.13
CA THR A 86 -0.01 -11.67 12.83
C THR A 86 -1.28 -11.28 12.08
N LEU A 87 -2.26 -12.18 12.04
CA LEU A 87 -3.54 -11.90 11.39
C LEU A 87 -4.45 -11.14 12.35
N GLY A 88 -5.07 -10.06 11.85
CA GLY A 88 -6.02 -9.26 12.62
C GLY A 88 -7.39 -9.95 12.71
N THR A 89 -8.16 -9.64 13.75
CA THR A 89 -9.50 -10.22 14.00
C THR A 89 -10.60 -9.66 13.10
N GLN A 90 -10.41 -8.50 12.46
CA GLN A 90 -11.42 -7.80 11.65
C GLN A 90 -11.01 -7.64 10.18
N GLY A 91 -10.18 -8.55 9.67
CA GLY A 91 -9.59 -8.44 8.34
C GLY A 91 -8.31 -7.59 8.33
N GLY A 92 -7.35 -7.99 7.51
CA GLY A 92 -6.00 -7.40 7.50
C GLY A 92 -5.01 -8.13 8.40
N TYR A 93 -3.91 -7.46 8.73
CA TYR A 93 -2.79 -8.04 9.46
C TYR A 93 -1.90 -6.96 10.09
N GLU A 94 -1.10 -7.36 11.07
CA GLU A 94 -0.04 -6.54 11.63
C GLU A 94 1.30 -7.22 11.39
N ILE A 95 2.34 -6.41 11.25
CA ILE A 95 3.73 -6.85 11.17
C ILE A 95 4.50 -6.10 12.24
N HIS A 96 5.10 -6.84 13.16
CA HIS A 96 5.90 -6.32 14.27
C HIS A 96 7.37 -6.71 14.07
N ASP A 97 8.30 -5.91 14.60
CA ASP A 97 9.71 -6.29 14.66
C ASP A 97 9.98 -7.34 15.77
N SER A 98 11.25 -7.71 15.95
CA SER A 98 11.67 -8.68 16.96
C SER A 98 11.41 -8.23 18.39
N ASP A 99 11.27 -6.92 18.62
CA ASP A 99 11.05 -6.33 19.95
C ASP A 99 9.54 -6.12 20.22
N GLY A 100 8.68 -6.50 19.26
CA GLY A 100 7.22 -6.37 19.35
C GLY A 100 6.71 -4.98 18.97
N MET A 101 7.55 -4.12 18.41
CA MET A 101 7.11 -2.81 17.92
C MET A 101 6.36 -2.97 16.60
N GLN A 102 5.20 -2.32 16.49
CA GLN A 102 4.42 -2.35 15.26
C GLN A 102 5.14 -1.60 14.13
N ILE A 103 5.42 -2.30 13.03
CA ILE A 103 6.02 -1.73 11.81
C ILE A 103 4.94 -1.36 10.79
N VAL A 104 4.01 -2.28 10.54
CA VAL A 104 2.88 -2.05 9.63
C VAL A 104 1.62 -2.63 10.24
N LYS A 105 0.53 -1.87 10.20
CA LYS A 105 -0.83 -2.37 10.40
C LYS A 105 -1.63 -2.16 9.13
N VAL A 106 -2.27 -3.21 8.65
CA VAL A 106 -3.18 -3.17 7.52
C VAL A 106 -4.55 -3.57 8.02
N THR A 107 -5.55 -2.72 7.78
CA THR A 107 -6.93 -2.95 8.18
C THR A 107 -7.81 -2.94 6.95
N THR A 108 -8.73 -3.89 6.84
CA THR A 108 -9.75 -3.87 5.78
C THR A 108 -11.12 -3.95 6.40
N ARG A 109 -12.01 -3.01 6.06
CA ARG A 109 -13.37 -2.94 6.60
C ARG A 109 -14.36 -2.85 5.47
N LEU A 110 -15.52 -3.44 5.67
CA LEU A 110 -16.67 -3.17 4.81
C LEU A 110 -17.23 -1.80 5.25
N GLU A 111 -17.15 -0.80 4.37
CA GLU A 111 -17.53 0.59 4.68
C GLU A 111 -18.04 1.30 3.43
N LYS A 112 -18.98 2.23 3.62
CA LYS A 112 -19.44 3.15 2.57
C LYS A 112 -18.75 4.50 2.74
N LEU A 113 -17.80 4.81 1.86
CA LEU A 113 -17.15 6.12 1.85
C LEU A 113 -18.00 7.18 1.13
N PRO A 114 -17.88 8.47 1.52
CA PRO A 114 -18.48 9.58 0.77
C PRO A 114 -18.04 9.56 -0.71
N GLY A 115 -18.97 9.78 -1.62
CA GLY A 115 -18.70 9.79 -3.06
C GLY A 115 -18.65 8.40 -3.73
N ILE A 116 -18.74 7.31 -2.96
CA ILE A 116 -18.82 5.94 -3.49
C ILE A 116 -20.28 5.45 -3.40
N PRO A 117 -20.87 4.97 -4.52
CA PRO A 117 -22.30 4.66 -4.55
C PRO A 117 -22.67 3.49 -3.62
N ASN A 118 -21.82 2.47 -3.58
CA ASN A 118 -22.04 1.22 -2.87
C ASN A 118 -21.04 1.06 -1.72
N GLU A 119 -21.43 0.27 -0.72
CA GLU A 119 -20.50 -0.23 0.29
C GLU A 119 -19.46 -1.15 -0.36
N GLY A 120 -18.22 -1.12 0.12
CA GLY A 120 -17.14 -1.97 -0.37
C GLY A 120 -16.06 -2.19 0.68
N TYR A 121 -15.13 -3.09 0.41
CA TYR A 121 -13.95 -3.29 1.24
C TYR A 121 -13.00 -2.10 1.07
N ILE A 122 -12.70 -1.41 2.16
CA ILE A 122 -11.75 -0.31 2.23
C ILE A 122 -10.55 -0.77 3.04
N THR A 123 -9.38 -0.81 2.39
CA THR A 123 -8.10 -1.07 3.05
C THR A 123 -7.39 0.23 3.38
N THR A 124 -6.97 0.35 4.64
CA THR A 124 -6.08 1.42 5.13
C THR A 124 -4.84 0.82 5.78
N MET A 125 -3.81 1.65 5.94
CA MET A 125 -2.53 1.26 6.52
C MET A 125 -2.10 2.22 7.62
N SER A 126 -1.38 1.74 8.62
CA SER A 126 -0.71 2.58 9.62
C SER A 126 0.76 2.16 9.71
N ALA A 127 1.67 3.04 9.31
CA ALA A 127 3.10 2.78 9.18
C ALA A 127 3.87 4.08 8.87
N ASN A 128 5.16 4.09 9.17
CA ASN A 128 6.10 5.04 8.59
C ASN A 128 6.99 4.30 7.61
N PHE A 129 6.95 4.69 6.34
CA PHE A 129 7.75 4.08 5.28
C PHE A 129 8.95 4.94 4.94
N PHE A 130 10.13 4.36 4.94
CA PHE A 130 11.40 5.04 4.71
C PHE A 130 12.09 4.50 3.45
N ASN A 131 12.82 5.34 2.72
CA ASN A 131 13.67 4.92 1.62
C ASN A 131 15.04 4.42 2.12
N ARG A 132 15.90 3.98 1.18
CA ARG A 132 17.26 3.47 1.48
C ARG A 132 18.19 4.50 2.12
N SER A 133 17.88 5.79 2.01
CA SER A 133 18.60 6.87 2.69
C SER A 133 18.08 7.14 4.11
N GLY A 134 17.08 6.40 4.57
CA GLY A 134 16.43 6.58 5.87
C GLY A 134 15.46 7.76 5.91
N MET A 135 15.14 8.38 4.76
CA MET A 135 14.17 9.47 4.70
C MET A 135 12.77 8.91 4.66
N LEU A 136 11.85 9.54 5.40
CA LEU A 136 10.42 9.23 5.32
C LEU A 136 9.93 9.47 3.89
N VAL A 137 9.10 8.57 3.38
CA VAL A 137 8.46 8.66 2.05
C VAL A 137 6.95 8.72 2.20
N PHE A 138 6.39 7.91 3.10
CA PHE A 138 4.95 7.88 3.34
C PHE A 138 4.68 7.65 4.82
N LYS A 139 3.92 8.57 5.42
CA LYS A 139 3.32 8.40 6.74
C LYS A 139 1.87 7.96 6.56
N ALA A 140 1.60 6.69 6.82
CA ALA A 140 0.27 6.10 6.82
C ALA A 140 -0.31 6.11 8.25
N HIS A 141 -1.59 6.43 8.37
CA HIS A 141 -2.27 6.68 9.64
C HIS A 141 -3.75 6.28 9.56
N GLY A 142 -4.01 5.11 8.98
CA GLY A 142 -5.32 4.48 8.99
C GLY A 142 -6.35 5.16 8.09
N GLY A 143 -5.90 5.91 7.09
CA GLY A 143 -6.75 6.65 6.15
C GLY A 143 -7.31 7.96 6.69
N ASP A 144 -6.74 8.52 7.76
CA ASP A 144 -7.18 9.80 8.30
C ASP A 144 -6.42 11.00 7.71
N GLY A 145 -6.81 12.21 8.13
CA GLY A 145 -6.22 13.46 7.63
C GLY A 145 -4.76 13.71 8.02
N GLN A 146 -4.12 12.83 8.81
CA GLN A 146 -2.69 12.92 9.13
C GLN A 146 -1.81 12.12 8.18
N GLU A 147 -2.41 11.38 7.24
CA GLU A 147 -1.66 10.69 6.19
C GLU A 147 -1.02 11.67 5.21
N HIS A 148 0.26 11.44 4.91
CA HIS A 148 0.99 12.27 3.98
C HIS A 148 2.05 11.46 3.24
N ILE A 149 2.07 11.59 1.91
CA ILE A 149 3.17 11.14 1.07
C ILE A 149 4.07 12.34 0.82
N GLU A 150 5.36 12.20 1.10
CA GLU A 150 6.34 13.25 0.91
C GLU A 150 6.40 13.65 -0.57
N SER A 151 6.45 14.96 -0.84
CA SER A 151 6.26 15.54 -2.17
C SER A 151 7.31 15.13 -3.22
N SER A 152 8.45 14.60 -2.79
CA SER A 152 9.50 14.07 -3.65
C SER A 152 9.29 12.61 -4.05
N GLY A 153 8.31 11.91 -3.45
CA GLY A 153 8.05 10.50 -3.71
C GLY A 153 7.38 10.26 -5.07
N LYS A 154 7.78 9.19 -5.75
CA LYS A 154 7.07 8.67 -6.93
C LYS A 154 5.75 8.04 -6.50
N THR A 155 4.65 8.40 -7.16
CA THR A 155 3.32 7.88 -6.84
C THR A 155 2.48 7.65 -8.09
N ALA A 156 1.65 6.62 -8.06
CA ALA A 156 0.60 6.41 -9.06
C ALA A 156 -0.66 5.84 -8.40
N PHE A 157 -1.84 6.30 -8.81
CA PHE A 157 -3.13 5.89 -8.24
C PHE A 157 -4.15 5.53 -9.32
N GLY A 158 -4.93 4.49 -9.03
CA GLY A 158 -6.01 3.95 -9.85
C GLY A 158 -5.47 3.24 -11.09
N PHE A 159 -5.81 1.98 -11.31
CA PHE A 159 -5.34 1.20 -12.45
C PHE A 159 -6.48 0.43 -13.12
N ASP A 160 -6.89 0.89 -14.30
CA ASP A 160 -7.74 0.14 -15.24
C ASP A 160 -7.10 0.22 -16.62
N LYS A 161 -6.07 -0.61 -16.83
CA LYS A 161 -5.13 -0.59 -17.98
C LYS A 161 -4.24 0.66 -18.08
N VAL A 162 -4.65 1.77 -17.50
CA VAL A 162 -3.89 3.02 -17.36
C VAL A 162 -4.02 3.59 -15.95
N PHE A 163 -3.04 4.40 -15.54
CA PHE A 163 -3.08 5.08 -14.26
C PHE A 163 -3.94 6.34 -14.30
N GLY A 164 -4.72 6.60 -13.25
CA GLY A 164 -5.54 7.81 -13.11
C GLY A 164 -4.74 9.05 -12.68
N TYR A 165 -3.75 8.86 -11.84
CA TYR A 165 -2.78 9.88 -11.44
C TYR A 165 -1.38 9.28 -11.44
N VAL A 166 -0.39 10.06 -11.89
CA VAL A 166 1.02 9.68 -11.90
C VAL A 166 1.88 10.88 -11.55
N GLN A 167 2.84 10.69 -10.66
CA GLN A 167 3.88 11.65 -10.32
C GLN A 167 5.24 10.96 -10.26
N GLY A 168 6.24 11.54 -10.93
CA GLY A 168 7.65 11.19 -10.78
C GLY A 168 8.10 9.89 -11.48
N PHE A 169 7.18 9.09 -12.03
CA PHE A 169 7.51 7.87 -12.77
C PHE A 169 7.85 8.15 -14.23
N THR A 170 8.81 7.40 -14.77
CA THR A 170 9.05 7.30 -16.23
C THR A 170 8.11 6.27 -16.86
N ASP A 171 7.98 6.30 -18.19
CA ASP A 171 7.15 5.32 -18.92
C ASP A 171 7.61 3.87 -18.67
N GLU A 172 8.92 3.63 -18.61
CA GLU A 172 9.50 2.32 -18.33
C GLU A 172 9.12 1.82 -16.93
N GLU A 173 9.16 2.68 -15.93
CA GLU A 173 8.77 2.33 -14.56
C GLU A 173 7.26 2.07 -14.46
N LEU A 174 6.45 2.81 -15.21
CA LEU A 174 5.01 2.55 -15.31
C LEU A 174 4.73 1.22 -16.00
N ASP A 175 5.51 0.81 -16.99
CA ASP A 175 5.34 -0.49 -17.63
C ASP A 175 5.70 -1.66 -16.70
N ILE A 176 6.71 -1.48 -15.85
CA ILE A 176 7.00 -2.40 -14.75
C ILE A 176 5.81 -2.43 -13.77
N ALA A 177 5.30 -1.27 -13.37
CA ALA A 177 4.14 -1.17 -12.48
C ALA A 177 2.91 -1.91 -13.03
N LYS A 178 2.58 -1.68 -14.31
CA LYS A 178 1.48 -2.35 -15.01
C LYS A 178 1.66 -3.87 -14.99
N THR A 179 2.89 -4.36 -15.17
CA THR A 179 3.21 -5.80 -15.14
C THR A 179 2.98 -6.40 -13.74
N ILE A 180 3.41 -5.69 -12.69
CA ILE A 180 3.18 -6.11 -11.30
C ILE A 180 1.67 -6.14 -10.99
N LEU A 181 0.93 -5.11 -11.40
CA LEU A 181 -0.51 -5.02 -11.17
C LEU A 181 -1.29 -6.08 -11.97
N ALA A 182 -0.94 -6.30 -13.23
CA ALA A 182 -1.57 -7.33 -14.08
C ALA A 182 -1.35 -8.75 -13.53
N SER A 183 -0.25 -8.96 -12.81
CA SER A 183 0.02 -10.20 -12.11
C SER A 183 -0.47 -10.18 -10.65
N ALA A 184 -1.38 -9.29 -10.27
CA ALA A 184 -1.93 -9.17 -8.92
C ALA A 184 -0.85 -9.09 -7.83
N GLY A 185 0.20 -8.29 -8.09
CA GLY A 185 1.31 -8.08 -7.17
C GLY A 185 2.38 -9.18 -7.17
N ALA A 186 2.38 -10.13 -8.11
CA ALA A 186 3.49 -11.08 -8.22
C ALA A 186 4.71 -10.40 -8.84
N LEU A 187 5.88 -10.64 -8.25
CA LEU A 187 7.15 -10.34 -8.90
C LEU A 187 7.71 -11.68 -9.37
N ASN A 188 7.81 -11.88 -10.68
CA ASN A 188 8.62 -12.98 -11.21
C ASN A 188 10.09 -12.56 -11.01
N GLY A 189 10.69 -13.00 -9.91
CA GLY A 189 12.08 -12.75 -9.55
C GLY A 189 12.68 -14.01 -8.94
#